data_AF-A0A0F9IUV8-F1
#
_entry.id   AF-A0A0F9IUV8-F1
#
_cell.length_a   1.000
_cell.length_b   1.000
_cell.length_c   1.000
_cell.angle_alpha   90.00
_cell.angle_beta   90.00
_cell.angle_gamma   90.00
#
_symmetry.space_group_name_H-M   'P 1'
#
loop_
_entity.id
_entity.type
_entity.pdbx_description
1 polymer ?
#
loop_
_entity_poly.entity_id
_entity_poly.type
_entity_poly.pdbx_seq_one_letter_code
_entity_poly.pdbx_strand_id
1 'polypeptide(L)'
;MSLESPQTYGEWYWGHGLQAQKDMDEQTEFALAPYFKGVFADIPELSELPAGIQSILRSLAEPPSAGLGGFAALTAGEFASETIRDLIKPGMTAAARVINRGALETWLDPVQAVSLFQRRKIEDEYFDLLMSSAGYDPSIA
;
A
#
# COMPACT_ATOMS: atom_id res chain seq x y z
N MET A 1 -43.13 -7.94 10.46
CA MET A 1 -41.67 -7.81 10.53
C MET A 1 -41.28 -6.45 11.05
N SER A 2 -41.00 -6.39 12.36
CA SER A 2 -40.33 -5.25 13.00
C SER A 2 -39.09 -5.79 13.69
N LEU A 3 -37.92 -5.26 13.36
CA LEU A 3 -36.65 -5.64 13.99
C LEU A 3 -36.46 -4.94 15.35
N GLU A 4 -37.12 -3.81 15.58
CA GLU A 4 -37.09 -3.07 16.84
C GLU A 4 -38.03 -3.67 17.89
N SER A 5 -39.02 -4.46 17.47
CA SER A 5 -39.98 -5.14 18.34
C SER A 5 -40.33 -6.51 17.75
N PRO A 6 -39.40 -7.49 17.86
CA PRO A 6 -39.57 -8.80 17.23
C PRO A 6 -40.74 -9.55 17.85
N GLN A 7 -41.62 -10.08 17.00
CA GLN A 7 -42.79 -10.85 17.42
C GLN A 7 -42.52 -12.36 17.40
N THR A 8 -41.44 -12.78 16.74
CA THR A 8 -41.02 -14.18 16.66
C THR A 8 -39.54 -14.33 16.97
N TYR A 9 -39.14 -15.54 17.41
CA TYR A 9 -37.73 -15.86 17.64
C TYR A 9 -36.88 -15.68 16.38
N GLY A 10 -37.41 -15.99 15.19
CA GLY A 10 -36.71 -15.78 13.93
C GLY A 10 -36.42 -14.31 13.64
N GLU A 11 -37.38 -13.41 13.92
CA GLU A 11 -37.18 -11.96 13.81
C GLU A 11 -36.16 -11.44 14.83
N TRP A 12 -36.21 -11.95 16.06
CA TRP A 12 -35.23 -11.62 17.11
C TRP A 12 -33.82 -12.07 16.72
N TYR A 13 -33.64 -13.33 16.32
CA TYR A 13 -32.35 -13.91 15.92
C TYR A 13 -31.75 -13.17 14.73
N TRP A 14 -32.57 -12.87 13.72
CA TRP A 14 -32.14 -12.11 12.56
C TRP A 14 -31.73 -10.67 12.93
N GLY A 15 -32.53 -9.98 13.75
CA GLY A 15 -32.21 -8.64 14.24
C GLY A 15 -30.91 -8.59 15.03
N HIS A 16 -30.68 -9.57 15.91
CA HIS A 16 -29.41 -9.69 16.65
C HIS A 16 -28.22 -9.99 15.74
N GLY A 17 -28.39 -10.77 14.68
CA GLY A 17 -27.35 -11.02 13.68
C GLY A 17 -26.92 -9.74 12.94
N LEU A 18 -27.88 -8.91 12.55
CA LEU A 18 -27.61 -7.61 11.91
C LEU A 18 -26.93 -6.63 12.88
N GLN A 19 -27.35 -6.60 14.15
CA GLN A 19 -26.70 -5.77 15.15
C GLN A 19 -25.25 -6.21 15.39
N ALA A 20 -24.99 -7.53 15.48
CA ALA A 20 -23.63 -8.05 15.64
C ALA A 20 -22.72 -7.70 14.44
N GLN A 21 -23.25 -7.72 13.21
CA GLN A 21 -22.50 -7.26 12.03
C GLN A 21 -22.17 -5.77 12.12
N LYS A 22 -23.15 -4.93 12.48
CA LYS A 22 -22.94 -3.50 12.66
C LYS A 22 -21.87 -3.21 13.72
N ASP A 23 -21.92 -3.89 14.85
CA ASP A 23 -20.97 -3.73 15.95
C ASP A 23 -19.55 -4.15 15.52
N MET A 24 -19.43 -5.21 14.71
CA MET A 24 -18.15 -5.69 14.18
C MET A 24 -17.56 -4.71 13.16
N ASP A 25 -18.38 -4.10 12.32
CA ASP A 25 -17.97 -3.05 11.38
C ASP A 25 -17.48 -1.81 12.13
N GLU A 26 -18.22 -1.33 13.14
CA GLU A 26 -17.81 -0.19 13.97
C GLU A 26 -16.47 -0.45 14.67
N GLN A 27 -16.28 -1.65 15.25
CA GLN A 27 -15.03 -2.01 15.90
C GLN A 27 -13.85 -2.03 14.94
N THR A 28 -14.03 -2.55 13.73
CA THR A 28 -12.99 -2.60 12.70
C THR A 28 -12.62 -1.20 12.24
N GLU A 29 -13.62 -0.35 11.98
CA GLU A 29 -13.42 1.05 11.58
C GLU A 29 -12.67 1.85 12.64
N PHE A 30 -13.07 1.72 13.91
CA PHE A 30 -12.42 2.41 15.02
C PHE A 30 -10.98 1.92 15.25
N ALA A 31 -10.72 0.63 15.03
CA ALA A 31 -9.37 0.07 15.14
C ALA A 31 -8.43 0.58 14.02
N LEU A 32 -8.96 0.81 12.81
CA LEU A 32 -8.17 1.23 11.65
C LEU A 32 -8.01 2.75 11.54
N ALA A 33 -8.98 3.53 12.01
CA ALA A 33 -9.00 4.99 11.92
C ALA A 33 -7.70 5.68 12.40
N PRO A 34 -7.07 5.29 13.53
CA PRO A 34 -5.80 5.89 13.97
C PRO A 34 -4.66 5.72 12.96
N TYR A 35 -4.62 4.59 12.23
CA TYR A 35 -3.59 4.33 11.23
C TYR A 35 -3.77 5.21 9.99
N PHE A 36 -5.02 5.37 9.52
CA PHE A 36 -5.32 6.31 8.44
C PHE A 36 -4.98 7.75 8.82
N LYS A 37 -5.30 8.15 10.05
CA LYS A 37 -4.94 9.47 10.57
C LYS A 37 -3.43 9.70 10.58
N GLY A 38 -2.65 8.68 10.97
CA GLY A 38 -1.18 8.73 10.92
C GLY A 38 -0.65 8.89 9.50
N VAL A 39 -1.12 8.06 8.56
CA VAL A 39 -0.70 8.12 7.15
C VAL A 39 -1.06 9.47 6.52
N PHE A 40 -2.24 10.01 6.80
CA PHE A 40 -2.68 11.28 6.22
C PHE A 40 -1.99 12.50 6.82
N ALA A 41 -1.52 12.43 8.07
CA ALA A 41 -0.77 13.53 8.68
C ALA A 41 0.54 13.84 7.94
N ASP A 42 1.11 12.85 7.29
CA ASP A 42 2.37 12.96 6.53
C ASP A 42 2.15 13.32 5.05
N ILE A 43 0.91 13.43 4.59
CA ILE A 43 0.60 13.86 3.21
C ILE A 43 0.63 15.40 3.15
N PRO A 44 1.62 16.00 2.47
CA PRO A 44 1.65 17.45 2.27
C PRO A 44 0.46 17.90 1.43
N GLU A 45 -0.02 19.13 1.68
CA GLU A 45 -1.00 19.80 0.81
C GLU A 45 -2.36 19.08 0.69
N LEU A 46 -2.75 18.30 1.69
CA LEU A 46 -4.04 17.60 1.73
C LEU A 46 -5.25 18.56 1.56
N SER A 47 -5.09 19.82 1.97
CA SER A 47 -6.06 20.92 1.78
C SER A 47 -6.22 21.37 0.33
N GLU A 48 -5.29 21.04 -0.56
CA GLU A 48 -5.33 21.40 -1.98
C GLU A 48 -6.06 20.36 -2.84
N LEU A 49 -6.34 19.18 -2.27
CA LEU A 49 -7.12 18.15 -2.94
C LEU A 49 -8.56 18.62 -3.20
N PRO A 50 -9.23 18.13 -4.26
CA PRO A 50 -10.66 18.36 -4.46
C PRO A 50 -11.49 18.03 -3.22
N ALA A 51 -12.51 18.85 -2.91
CA ALA A 51 -13.28 18.74 -1.67
C ALA A 51 -13.90 17.35 -1.43
N GLY A 52 -14.31 16.64 -2.50
CA GLY A 52 -14.81 15.27 -2.40
C GLY A 52 -13.77 14.27 -1.90
N ILE A 53 -12.51 14.42 -2.34
CA ILE A 53 -11.40 13.57 -1.88
C ILE A 53 -11.08 13.87 -0.41
N GLN A 54 -11.05 15.15 -0.03
CA GLN A 54 -10.87 15.53 1.37
C GLN A 54 -11.98 14.96 2.27
N SER A 55 -13.22 14.92 1.78
CA SER A 55 -14.33 14.33 2.52
C SER A 55 -14.15 12.83 2.72
N ILE A 56 -13.69 12.10 1.71
CA ILE A 56 -13.43 10.65 1.82
C ILE A 56 -12.30 10.37 2.81
N LEU A 57 -11.18 11.09 2.69
CA LEU A 57 -10.03 10.93 3.59
C LEU A 57 -10.41 11.25 5.05
N ARG A 58 -11.22 12.29 5.27
CA ARG A 58 -11.78 12.57 6.60
C ARG A 58 -12.68 11.44 7.10
N SER A 59 -13.56 10.88 6.27
CA SER A 59 -14.42 9.75 6.68
C SER A 59 -13.65 8.47 7.00
N LEU A 60 -12.43 8.29 6.48
CA LEU A 60 -11.56 7.15 6.82
C LEU A 60 -10.80 7.38 8.14
N ALA A 61 -10.35 8.61 8.37
CA ALA A 61 -9.66 8.99 9.61
C ALA A 61 -10.64 9.18 10.78
N GLU A 62 -11.89 9.54 10.49
CA GLU A 62 -12.96 9.82 11.44
C GLU A 62 -14.30 9.25 10.88
N PRO A 63 -14.54 7.94 11.04
CA PRO A 63 -15.73 7.27 10.52
C PRO A 63 -17.02 7.78 11.20
N PRO A 64 -17.99 8.34 10.45
CA PRO A 64 -19.18 8.94 11.04
C PRO A 64 -20.28 7.93 11.40
N SER A 65 -20.23 6.70 10.88
CA SER A 65 -21.22 5.65 11.16
C SER A 65 -20.74 4.26 10.73
N ALA A 66 -21.21 3.22 11.43
CA ALA A 66 -21.01 1.81 11.08
C ALA A 66 -21.23 1.50 9.60
N GLY A 67 -20.29 0.78 8.99
CA GLY A 67 -20.37 0.26 7.64
C GLY A 67 -20.09 1.31 6.55
N LEU A 68 -20.16 2.61 6.86
CA LEU A 68 -19.72 3.66 5.94
C LEU A 68 -18.20 3.70 5.87
N GLY A 69 -17.49 3.45 6.97
CA GLY A 69 -16.05 3.23 6.96
C GLY A 69 -15.68 1.93 6.24
N GLY A 70 -16.51 0.89 6.28
CA GLY A 70 -16.35 -0.33 5.48
C GLY A 70 -16.51 -0.10 3.97
N PHE A 71 -17.59 0.58 3.53
CA PHE A 71 -17.79 0.97 2.13
C PHE A 71 -16.73 1.96 1.64
N ALA A 72 -16.38 2.95 2.47
CA ALA A 72 -15.32 3.89 2.20
C ALA A 72 -13.96 3.19 2.20
N ALA A 73 -13.68 2.21 3.06
CA ALA A 73 -12.43 1.45 3.07
C ALA A 73 -12.34 0.44 1.92
N LEU A 74 -13.46 -0.03 1.37
CA LEU A 74 -13.47 -0.84 0.15
C LEU A 74 -13.23 0.03 -1.09
N THR A 75 -13.93 1.17 -1.18
CA THR A 75 -13.82 2.10 -2.32
C THR A 75 -12.48 2.85 -2.28
N ALA A 76 -12.12 3.41 -1.13
CA ALA A 76 -10.78 3.93 -0.88
C ALA A 76 -9.75 2.79 -0.77
N GLY A 77 -10.14 1.54 -0.56
CA GLY A 77 -9.21 0.42 -0.66
C GLY A 77 -8.57 0.35 -2.03
N GLU A 78 -9.34 0.56 -3.10
CA GLU A 78 -8.80 0.65 -4.46
C GLU A 78 -8.11 2.00 -4.73
N PHE A 79 -8.82 3.12 -4.51
CA PHE A 79 -8.26 4.45 -4.83
C PHE A 79 -7.11 4.87 -3.90
N ALA A 80 -7.21 4.59 -2.61
CA ALA A 80 -6.13 4.80 -1.66
C ALA A 80 -5.04 3.73 -1.81
N SER A 81 -5.29 2.50 -2.29
CA SER A 81 -4.17 1.61 -2.63
C SER A 81 -3.29 2.25 -3.71
N GLU A 82 -3.85 2.77 -4.80
CA GLU A 82 -3.05 3.47 -5.83
C GLU A 82 -2.48 4.80 -5.33
N THR A 83 -3.28 5.62 -4.65
CA THR A 83 -2.82 6.93 -4.14
C THR A 83 -1.78 6.79 -3.04
N ILE A 84 -1.99 5.90 -2.06
CA ILE A 84 -1.00 5.56 -1.02
C ILE A 84 0.22 4.94 -1.69
N ARG A 85 0.06 4.04 -2.66
CA ARG A 85 1.19 3.47 -3.41
C ARG A 85 2.02 4.56 -4.07
N ASP A 86 1.39 5.56 -4.70
CA ASP A 86 2.10 6.68 -5.31
C ASP A 86 2.71 7.63 -4.27
N LEU A 87 2.05 7.83 -3.13
CA LEU A 87 2.56 8.64 -2.00
C LEU A 87 3.77 8.00 -1.31
N ILE A 88 3.76 6.68 -1.12
CA ILE A 88 4.90 5.95 -0.51
C ILE A 88 5.99 5.63 -1.53
N LYS A 89 5.71 5.73 -2.84
CA LYS A 89 6.65 5.44 -3.92
C LYS A 89 7.99 6.17 -3.80
N PRO A 90 8.07 7.46 -3.42
CA PRO A 90 9.33 8.14 -3.20
C PRO A 90 10.13 7.51 -2.05
N GLY A 91 9.47 7.16 -0.95
CA GLY A 91 10.09 6.50 0.21
C GLY A 91 10.58 5.09 -0.14
N MET A 92 9.77 4.30 -0.84
CA MET A 92 10.19 2.99 -1.37
C MET A 92 11.34 3.10 -2.36
N THR A 93 11.35 4.15 -3.20
CA THR A 93 12.46 4.42 -4.13
C THR A 93 13.74 4.76 -3.36
N ALA A 94 13.65 5.55 -2.28
CA ALA A 94 14.80 5.84 -1.43
C ALA A 94 15.33 4.59 -0.72
N ALA A 95 14.42 3.75 -0.19
CA ALA A 95 14.78 2.46 0.41
C ALA A 95 15.44 1.52 -0.63
N ALA A 96 14.88 1.43 -1.83
CA ALA A 96 15.47 0.66 -2.93
C ALA A 96 16.87 1.17 -3.30
N ARG A 97 17.10 2.49 -3.33
CA ARG A 97 18.45 3.05 -3.55
C ARG A 97 19.44 2.66 -2.46
N VAL A 98 19.01 2.63 -1.19
CA VAL A 98 19.85 2.21 -0.07
C VAL A 98 20.18 0.72 -0.13
N ILE A 99 19.19 -0.12 -0.45
CA ILE A 99 19.38 -1.56 -0.64
C ILE A 99 20.29 -1.82 -1.83
N ASN A 100 19.98 -1.21 -2.97
CA ASN A 100 20.78 -1.34 -4.19
C ASN A 100 22.20 -0.85 -3.95
N ARG A 101 22.43 0.16 -3.10
CA ARG A 101 23.81 0.60 -2.76
C ARG A 101 24.69 -0.55 -2.26
N GLY A 102 24.13 -1.53 -1.56
CA GLY A 102 24.84 -2.73 -1.10
C GLY A 102 24.80 -3.91 -2.09
N ALA A 103 23.86 -3.90 -3.04
CA ALA A 103 23.68 -4.93 -4.06
C ALA A 103 24.19 -4.40 -5.41
N LEU A 104 25.52 -4.33 -5.56
CA LEU A 104 26.20 -3.81 -6.75
C LEU A 104 25.77 -4.52 -8.03
N GLU A 105 25.39 -5.79 -7.94
CA GLU A 105 24.85 -6.60 -9.02
C GLU A 105 23.53 -6.07 -9.62
N THR A 106 22.86 -5.13 -8.96
CA THR A 106 21.60 -4.53 -9.41
C THR A 106 21.76 -3.20 -10.14
N TRP A 107 22.98 -2.67 -10.23
CA TRP A 107 23.24 -1.32 -10.75
C TRP A 107 23.27 -1.25 -12.27
N LEU A 108 23.67 -2.33 -12.92
CA LEU A 108 23.79 -2.43 -14.37
C LEU A 108 23.16 -3.72 -14.85
N ASP A 109 22.43 -3.65 -15.97
CA ASP A 109 22.04 -4.87 -16.67
C ASP A 109 23.24 -5.47 -17.45
N PRO A 110 23.18 -6.76 -17.84
CA PRO A 110 24.29 -7.41 -18.55
C PRO A 110 24.68 -6.72 -19.87
N VAL A 111 23.74 -6.10 -20.59
CA VAL A 111 24.02 -5.42 -21.87
C VAL A 111 24.81 -4.13 -21.62
N GLN A 112 24.44 -3.38 -20.59
CA GLN A 112 25.17 -2.21 -20.14
C GLN A 112 26.56 -2.58 -19.61
N ALA A 113 26.66 -3.67 -18.85
CA ALA A 113 27.92 -4.19 -18.33
C ALA A 113 28.91 -4.52 -19.47
N VAL A 114 28.46 -5.25 -20.50
CA VAL A 114 29.29 -5.54 -21.70
C VAL A 114 29.76 -4.27 -22.39
N SER A 115 28.87 -3.29 -22.59
CA SER A 115 29.24 -2.04 -23.25
C SER A 115 30.29 -1.25 -22.47
N LEU A 116 30.16 -1.19 -21.15
CA LEU A 116 31.09 -0.48 -20.28
C LEU A 116 32.42 -1.23 -20.13
N PHE A 117 32.39 -2.56 -20.07
CA PHE A 117 33.58 -3.40 -20.03
C PHE A 117 34.43 -3.25 -21.30
N GLN A 118 33.82 -3.32 -22.48
CA GLN A 118 34.50 -3.08 -23.76
C GLN A 118 35.14 -1.69 -23.85
N ARG A 119 34.54 -0.69 -23.19
CA ARG A 119 35.05 0.68 -23.12
C ARG A 119 36.06 0.90 -21.99
N ARG A 120 36.42 -0.15 -21.25
CA ARG A 120 37.31 -0.13 -20.07
C ARG A 120 36.84 0.89 -19.02
N LYS A 121 35.54 0.91 -18.75
CA LYS A 121 34.89 1.83 -17.78
C LYS A 121 34.50 1.18 -16.46
N ILE A 122 34.62 -0.14 -16.37
CA ILE A 122 34.39 -0.94 -15.15
C ILE A 122 35.51 -1.98 -15.02
N GLU A 123 35.75 -2.44 -13.80
CA GLU A 123 36.77 -3.43 -13.47
C GLU A 123 36.27 -4.86 -13.76
N ASP A 124 37.21 -5.78 -14.03
CA ASP A 124 36.93 -7.18 -14.36
C ASP A 124 36.14 -7.88 -13.25
N GLU A 125 36.52 -7.69 -11.98
CA GLU A 125 35.80 -8.27 -10.82
C GLU A 125 34.34 -7.80 -10.75
N TYR A 126 34.07 -6.55 -11.10
CA TYR A 126 32.71 -6.01 -11.11
C TYR A 126 31.93 -6.51 -12.33
N PHE A 127 32.58 -6.68 -13.47
CA PHE A 127 31.97 -7.30 -14.65
C PHE A 127 31.58 -8.76 -14.39
N ASP A 128 32.47 -9.54 -13.77
CA ASP A 128 32.23 -10.94 -13.43
C ASP A 128 31.09 -11.08 -12.41
N LEU A 129 31.01 -10.18 -11.42
CA LEU A 129 29.89 -10.10 -10.49
C LEU A 129 28.55 -9.89 -11.23
N LEU A 130 28.52 -8.98 -12.20
CA LEU A 130 27.31 -8.66 -12.99
C LEU A 130 26.91 -9.80 -13.94
N MET A 131 27.89 -10.50 -14.52
CA MET A 131 27.64 -11.63 -15.41
C MET A 131 27.16 -12.86 -14.64
N SER A 132 27.84 -13.19 -13.53
CA SER A 132 27.50 -14.33 -12.68
C SER A 132 26.14 -14.15 -11.99
N SER A 133 25.81 -12.95 -11.53
CA SER A 133 24.49 -12.67 -10.93
C SER A 133 23.34 -12.81 -11.93
N ALA A 134 23.59 -12.55 -13.22
CA ALA A 134 22.64 -12.76 -14.32
C ALA A 134 22.59 -14.21 -14.82
N GLY A 135 23.39 -15.11 -14.23
CA GLY A 135 23.41 -16.54 -14.57
C GLY A 135 24.33 -16.92 -15.73
N TYR A 136 25.20 -16.00 -16.18
CA TYR A 136 26.24 -16.33 -17.15
C TYR A 136 27.44 -16.94 -16.44
N ASP A 137 28.04 -17.95 -17.06
CA ASP A 137 29.26 -18.58 -16.56
C ASP A 137 30.47 -17.74 -17.00
N PRO A 138 31.18 -17.08 -16.06
CA PRO A 138 32.34 -16.25 -16.38
C PRO A 138 33.54 -17.06 -16.88
N SER A 139 33.53 -18.39 -16.73
CA SER A 139 34.59 -19.27 -17.24
C SER A 139 34.56 -19.47 -18.77
N ILE A 140 33.52 -18.97 -19.45
CA ILE A 140 33.35 -19.06 -20.91
C ILE A 140 33.84 -17.76 -21.62
N ALA A 141 34.48 -16.83 -20.90
CA ALA A 141 35.07 -15.62 -21.46
C ALA A 141 36.41 -15.88 -22.19
#